data_AF-A0A8J3VSH9-F1
#
_entry.id   AF-A0A8J3VSH9-F1
#
_cell.length_a   1.000
_cell.length_b   1.000
_cell.length_c   1.000
_cell.angle_alpha   90.00
_cell.angle_beta   90.00
_cell.angle_gamma   90.00
#
_symmetry.space_group_name_H-M   'P 1'
#
loop_
_entity.id
_entity.type
_entity.pdbx_description
1 polymer ?
#
loop_
_entity_poly.entity_id
_entity_poly.type
_entity_poly.pdbx_seq_one_letter_code
_entity_poly.pdbx_strand_id
1 'polypeptide(L)' 'MTGRHAAAYLTALITFLDTLGKAGRERIRAISMDTTRIYREAARTHLPQAAICYDPFHLINGPGKPSIRST' A
#
# COMPACT_ATOMS: atom_id res chain seq x y z
N MET A 1 6.33 -8.02 -12.51
CA MET A 1 6.16 -8.89 -11.33
C MET A 1 5.05 -9.89 -11.62
N THR A 2 5.34 -11.17 -11.46
CA THR A 2 4.49 -12.33 -11.80
C THR A 2 3.21 -12.34 -10.95
N GLY A 3 2.03 -12.49 -11.57
CA GLY A 3 0.71 -12.24 -10.94
C GLY A 3 0.35 -13.08 -9.71
N ARG A 4 1.04 -14.19 -9.44
CA ARG A 4 0.78 -15.04 -8.26
C ARG A 4 1.16 -14.38 -6.93
N HIS A 5 2.20 -13.54 -6.90
CA HIS A 5 2.65 -12.92 -5.65
C HIS A 5 1.75 -11.75 -5.24
N ALA A 6 1.28 -10.96 -6.20
CA ALA A 6 0.41 -9.81 -5.95
C ALA A 6 -0.92 -10.21 -5.28
N ALA A 7 -1.51 -11.34 -5.71
CA ALA A 7 -2.72 -11.87 -5.09
C ALA A 7 -2.49 -12.34 -3.64
N ALA A 8 -1.40 -13.03 -3.37
CA ALA A 8 -1.08 -13.52 -2.02
C ALA A 8 -0.86 -12.37 -1.02
N TYR A 9 -0.15 -11.33 -1.43
CA TYR A 9 0.07 -10.15 -0.60
C TYR A 9 -1.22 -9.34 -0.38
N LEU A 10 -2.09 -9.23 -1.40
CA LEU A 10 -3.41 -8.60 -1.24
C LEU A 10 -4.26 -9.36 -0.21
N THR A 11 -4.29 -10.69 -0.29
CA THR A 11 -4.99 -11.54 0.69
C THR A 11 -4.43 -11.32 2.09
N ALA A 12 -3.11 -11.29 2.25
CA ALA A 12 -2.48 -11.06 3.54
C ALA A 12 -2.88 -9.71 4.17
N LEU A 13 -2.91 -8.63 3.36
CA LEU A 13 -3.37 -7.32 3.81
C LEU A 13 -4.82 -7.37 4.29
N ILE A 14 -5.73 -7.93 3.49
CA ILE A 14 -7.16 -7.98 3.82
C ILE A 14 -7.38 -8.79 5.10
N THR A 15 -6.79 -9.99 5.18
CA THR A 15 -6.88 -10.84 6.37
C THR A 15 -6.37 -10.11 7.61
N PHE A 16 -5.23 -9.42 7.52
CA PHE A 16 -4.73 -8.62 8.65
C PHE A 16 -5.72 -7.54 9.07
N LEU A 17 -6.25 -6.76 8.13
CA LEU A 17 -7.22 -5.70 8.43
C LEU A 17 -8.51 -6.23 9.06
N ASP A 18 -8.93 -7.44 8.70
CA ASP A 18 -10.07 -8.10 9.32
C ASP A 18 -9.78 -8.49 10.77
N THR A 19 -8.57 -8.95 11.10
CA THR A 19 -8.19 -9.26 12.50
C THR A 19 -8.21 -8.05 13.43
N LEU A 20 -8.04 -6.83 12.89
CA LEU A 20 -8.12 -5.59 13.66
C LEU A 20 -9.56 -5.21 14.05
N GLY A 21 -10.56 -5.81 13.39
CA GLY A 21 -11.96 -5.44 13.55
C GLY A 21 -12.26 -4.00 13.12
N LYS A 22 -13.47 -3.53 13.39
CA LYS A 22 -13.90 -2.17 13.01
C LYS A 22 -13.11 -1.09 13.76
N ALA A 23 -13.05 -1.19 15.09
CA ALA A 23 -12.38 -0.20 15.93
C ALA A 23 -10.88 -0.11 15.65
N GLY A 24 -10.21 -1.24 15.36
CA GLY A 24 -8.80 -1.23 14.99
C GLY A 24 -8.55 -0.52 13.67
N ARG A 25 -9.39 -0.78 12.65
CA ARG A 25 -9.33 -0.11 11.35
C ARG A 25 -9.55 1.40 11.46
N GLU A 26 -10.54 1.85 12.23
CA GLU A 26 -10.86 3.28 12.41
C GLU A 26 -9.73 4.09 13.07
N ARG A 27 -8.87 3.44 13.86
CA ARG A 27 -7.69 4.08 14.48
C ARG A 27 -6.55 4.30 13.50
N ILE A 28 -6.52 3.60 12.37
CA ILE A 28 -5.48 3.80 11.36
C ILE A 28 -5.76 5.12 10.63
N ARG A 29 -4.83 6.06 10.75
CA ARG A 29 -4.91 7.40 10.15
C ARG A 29 -4.09 7.56 8.87
N ALA A 30 -3.09 6.71 8.67
CA ALA A 30 -2.28 6.71 7.46
C ALA A 30 -1.77 5.29 7.16
N ILE A 31 -1.56 4.99 5.88
CA ILE A 31 -0.93 3.75 5.41
C ILE A 31 0.15 4.10 4.38
N SER A 32 1.36 3.60 4.60
CA SER A 32 2.44 3.63 3.60
C SER A 32 2.39 2.36 2.77
N MET A 33 2.45 2.47 1.45
CA MET A 33 2.25 1.34 0.54
C MET A 33 2.86 1.57 -0.85
N ASP A 34 2.95 0.50 -1.65
CA ASP A 34 3.32 0.60 -3.05
C ASP A 34 2.26 1.31 -3.91
N THR A 35 2.61 1.66 -5.14
CA THR A 35 1.75 2.44 -6.06
C THR A 35 0.75 1.57 -6.84
N THR A 36 0.66 0.27 -6.56
CA THR A 36 -0.17 -0.66 -7.33
C THR A 36 -1.64 -0.43 -7.04
N ARG A 37 -2.45 -0.43 -8.10
CA ARG A 37 -3.90 -0.18 -8.03
C ARG A 37 -4.62 -1.10 -7.04
N ILE A 38 -4.26 -2.38 -6.97
CA ILE A 38 -4.96 -3.38 -6.15
C ILE A 38 -4.90 -3.05 -4.65
N TYR A 39 -3.75 -2.62 -4.15
CA TYR A 39 -3.63 -2.27 -2.73
C TYR A 39 -4.31 -0.94 -2.45
N ARG A 40 -4.29 0.01 -3.40
CA ARG A 40 -5.00 1.28 -3.23
C ARG A 40 -6.50 1.05 -3.08
N GLU A 41 -7.07 0.16 -3.90
CA GLU A 41 -8.48 -0.22 -3.80
C GLU A 41 -8.77 -0.91 -2.47
N ALA A 42 -7.93 -1.85 -2.03
CA ALA A 42 -8.08 -2.47 -0.71
C ALA A 42 -8.00 -1.45 0.44
N ALA A 43 -7.03 -0.54 0.40
CA ALA A 43 -6.91 0.52 1.40
C ALA A 43 -8.15 1.44 1.42
N ARG A 44 -8.68 1.82 0.26
CA ARG A 44 -9.91 2.65 0.19
C ARG A 44 -11.15 1.92 0.71
N THR A 45 -11.25 0.62 0.46
CA THR A 45 -12.37 -0.21 0.92
C THR A 45 -12.32 -0.45 2.43
N HIS A 46 -11.15 -0.82 2.97
CA HIS A 46 -11.03 -1.24 4.37
C HIS A 46 -10.64 -0.10 5.33
N LEU A 47 -10.02 0.98 4.83
CA LEU A 47 -9.51 2.12 5.60
C LEU A 47 -9.88 3.46 4.94
N PRO A 48 -11.19 3.75 4.71
CA PRO A 48 -11.61 4.93 3.93
C PRO A 48 -11.13 6.26 4.52
N GLN A 49 -10.93 6.32 5.84
CA GLN A 49 -10.45 7.50 6.56
C GLN A 49 -8.93 7.68 6.55
N ALA A 50 -8.16 6.66 6.18
CA ALA A 50 -6.71 6.72 6.25
C ALA A 50 -6.13 7.50 5.06
N ALA A 51 -5.12 8.34 5.33
CA ALA A 51 -4.30 8.93 4.30
C ALA A 51 -3.45 7.84 3.61
N ILE A 52 -3.40 7.85 2.29
CA ILE A 52 -2.54 6.95 1.51
C ILE A 52 -1.24 7.68 1.22
N CYS A 53 -0.13 7.12 1.70
CA CYS A 53 1.23 7.59 1.45
C CYS A 53 1.93 6.57 0.54
N TYR A 54 2.37 6.99 -0.64
CA TYR A 54 3.15 6.09 -1.49
C TYR A 54 4.60 6.05 -1.02
N ASP A 55 5.12 4.83 -0.83
CA ASP A 55 6.49 4.65 -0.36
C ASP A 55 7.49 5.09 -1.46
N PRO A 56 8.39 6.06 -1.15
CA PRO A 56 9.41 6.52 -2.07
C PRO A 56 10.32 5.41 -2.61
N PHE A 57 10.50 4.29 -1.91
CA PHE A 57 11.30 3.17 -2.39
C PHE A 57 10.81 2.63 -3.75
N HIS A 58 9.49 2.54 -3.93
CA HIS A 58 8.90 2.13 -5.21
C HIS A 58 8.99 3.23 -6.26
N LEU A 59 8.95 4.48 -5.79
CA LEU A 59 9.14 5.65 -6.64
C LEU A 59 10.60 5.90 -7.00
N ILE A 60 11.59 5.30 -6.30
CA ILE A 60 13.07 5.41 -6.47
C ILE A 60 13.67 4.24 -7.26
N ASN A 61 12.92 3.13 -7.46
CA ASN A 61 13.33 1.98 -8.29
C ASN A 61 12.44 1.63 -9.51
N GLY A 62 11.36 2.39 -9.81
CA GLY A 62 10.57 2.22 -11.05
C GLY A 62 11.23 2.71 -12.37
N PRO A 63 10.76 2.27 -13.55
CA PRO A 63 11.24 2.75 -14.84
C PRO A 63 10.95 4.26 -15.01
N GLY A 64 11.97 5.02 -15.41
CA GLY A 64 11.86 6.46 -15.70
C GLY A 64 12.25 7.40 -14.55
N LYS A 65 13.46 7.25 -13.96
CA LYS A 65 13.89 8.12 -12.85
C LYS A 65 15.04 9.07 -13.14
N PRO A 66 14.96 10.34 -12.72
CA PRO A 66 16.10 11.23 -12.68
C PRO A 66 17.11 10.74 -11.64
N SER A 67 18.40 10.70 -12.02
CA SER A 67 19.48 10.44 -11.07
C SER A 67 19.56 11.62 -10.10
N ILE A 68 19.41 11.37 -8.81
CA ILE A 68 19.87 12.35 -7.81
C ILE A 68 21.40 12.27 -7.84
N ARG A 69 22.03 13.21 -8.57
CA ARG A 69 23.44 13.50 -8.35
C ARG A 69 23.53 14.28 -7.05
N SER A 70 24.13 13.68 -6.03
CA SER A 70 24.63 14.46 -4.89
C SER A 70 25.67 15.44 -5.42
N THR A 71 25.37 16.73 -5.31
CA THR A 71 26.37 17.81 -5.33
C THR A 71 27.26 17.73 -4.12
#